data_AF-A0A8S3XG73-F1
#
_entry.id   AF-A0A8S3XG73-F1
#
_cell.length_a   1.000
_cell.length_b   1.000
_cell.length_c   1.000
_cell.angle_alpha   90.00
_cell.angle_beta   90.00
_cell.angle_gamma   90.00
#
_symmetry.space_group_name_H-M   'P 1'
#
loop_
_entity.id
_entity.type
_entity.pdbx_description
1 polymer ?
#
loop_
_entity_poly.entity_id
_entity_poly.type
_entity_poly.pdbx_seq_one_letter_code
_entity_poly.pdbx_strand_id
1 'polypeptide(L)'
;MAKCGACGRYLSVTDGLTCGKCDATCHRGCLNLSEKVKISTSWMCPTCKSKVPRAGDNSNTPVMCQDVGDNSPVYKDIDIGLEIRLLRNELSEMRNELKDIRDNFAMLRDTMLEV
;
A
#
# COMPACT_ATOMS: atom_id res chain seq x y z
N MET A 1 9.56 -25.51 4.64
CA MET A 1 8.70 -24.70 5.53
C MET A 1 7.77 -23.88 4.66
N ALA A 2 6.45 -24.05 4.76
CA ALA A 2 5.50 -23.36 3.88
C ALA A 2 5.43 -21.86 4.19
N LYS A 3 5.32 -21.03 3.14
CA LYS A 3 5.10 -19.58 3.26
C LYS A 3 3.61 -19.27 3.16
N CYS A 4 3.17 -18.26 3.89
CA CYS A 4 1.81 -17.77 3.85
C CYS A 4 1.52 -17.12 2.48
N GLY A 5 0.45 -17.57 1.81
CA GLY A 5 0.02 -17.03 0.53
C GLY A 5 -0.49 -15.58 0.57
N ALA A 6 -0.74 -15.03 1.77
CA ALA A 6 -1.18 -13.65 1.96
C ALA A 6 -0.03 -12.68 2.27
N CYS A 7 0.83 -13.01 3.25
CA CYS A 7 1.88 -12.09 3.72
C CYS A 7 3.31 -12.49 3.34
N GLY A 8 3.51 -13.66 2.72
CA GLY A 8 4.83 -14.16 2.29
C GLY A 8 5.75 -14.64 3.43
N ARG A 9 5.35 -14.48 4.70
CA ARG A 9 6.12 -14.95 5.87
C ARG A 9 5.93 -16.44 6.11
N TYR A 10 6.86 -17.08 6.81
CA TYR A 10 6.76 -18.50 7.14
C TYR A 10 5.58 -18.80 8.08
N LEU A 11 4.92 -19.93 7.82
CA LEU A 11 3.85 -20.46 8.67
C LEU A 11 4.44 -21.18 9.88
N SER A 12 3.77 -21.05 11.03
CA SER A 12 3.99 -21.95 12.16
C SER A 12 3.34 -23.31 11.86
N VAL A 13 3.75 -24.36 12.57
CA VAL A 13 3.23 -25.74 12.35
C VAL A 13 1.71 -25.84 12.59
N THR A 14 1.12 -24.90 13.34
CA THR A 14 -0.26 -24.98 13.84
C THR A 14 -1.21 -23.92 13.29
N ASP A 15 -0.73 -22.86 12.63
CA ASP A 15 -1.56 -21.70 12.24
C ASP A 15 -1.72 -21.53 10.72
N GLY A 16 -1.81 -22.64 10.00
CA GLY A 16 -2.00 -22.66 8.55
C GLY A 16 -3.41 -23.08 8.14
N LEU A 17 -4.08 -22.26 7.35
CA LEU A 17 -5.32 -22.63 6.66
C LEU A 17 -5.05 -22.91 5.19
N THR A 18 -5.28 -24.15 4.78
CA THR A 18 -5.07 -24.63 3.41
C THR A 18 -6.30 -24.37 2.54
N CYS A 19 -6.08 -23.82 1.35
CA CYS A 19 -7.14 -23.62 0.37
C CYS A 19 -7.60 -24.96 -0.22
N GLY A 20 -8.91 -25.16 -0.41
CA GLY A 20 -9.43 -26.36 -1.07
C GLY A 20 -9.24 -26.41 -2.60
N LYS A 21 -8.78 -25.32 -3.22
CA LYS A 21 -8.63 -25.18 -4.68
C LYS A 21 -7.18 -25.09 -5.17
N CYS A 22 -6.26 -24.64 -4.32
CA CYS A 22 -4.85 -24.51 -4.63
C CYS A 22 -4.00 -24.86 -3.41
N ASP A 23 -2.70 -25.04 -3.60
CA ASP A 23 -1.80 -25.44 -2.50
C ASP A 23 -1.39 -24.27 -1.59
N ALA A 24 -2.07 -23.12 -1.71
CA ALA A 24 -1.79 -21.97 -0.87
C ALA A 24 -2.28 -22.21 0.57
N THR A 25 -1.42 -21.90 1.52
CA THR A 25 -1.73 -21.91 2.95
C THR A 25 -1.58 -20.50 3.50
N CYS A 26 -2.52 -20.04 4.33
CA CYS A 26 -2.50 -18.68 4.89
C CYS A 26 -2.60 -18.71 6.41
N HIS A 27 -1.99 -17.72 7.08
CA HIS A 27 -2.22 -17.50 8.52
C HIS A 27 -3.68 -17.13 8.76
N ARG A 28 -4.24 -17.59 9.89
CA ARG A 28 -5.57 -17.11 10.33
C ARG A 28 -5.56 -15.60 10.58
N GLY A 29 -4.48 -15.09 11.20
CA GLY A 29 -4.28 -13.66 11.43
C GLY A 29 -4.26 -12.83 10.15
N CYS A 30 -3.63 -13.34 9.06
CA CYS A 30 -3.64 -12.65 7.76
C CYS A 30 -5.01 -12.59 7.10
N LEU A 31 -5.95 -13.43 7.54
CA LEU A 31 -7.32 -13.45 7.06
C LEU A 31 -8.30 -12.76 8.04
N ASN A 32 -7.79 -12.12 9.11
CA ASN A 32 -8.58 -11.56 10.20
C ASN A 32 -9.56 -12.58 10.83
N LEU A 33 -9.17 -13.86 10.86
CA LEU A 33 -9.97 -14.91 11.46
C LEU A 33 -9.52 -15.12 12.90
N SER A 34 -10.48 -15.10 13.84
CA SER A 34 -10.19 -15.50 15.21
C SER A 34 -10.02 -17.02 15.31
N GLU A 35 -9.26 -17.48 16.30
CA GLU A 35 -8.99 -18.91 16.53
C GLU A 35 -10.27 -19.73 16.73
N LYS A 36 -11.34 -19.09 17.23
CA LYS A 36 -12.63 -19.73 17.52
C LYS A 36 -13.52 -19.93 16.29
N VAL A 37 -13.21 -19.30 15.16
CA VAL A 37 -14.01 -19.45 13.94
C VAL A 37 -13.77 -20.83 13.33
N LYS A 38 -14.86 -21.60 13.27
CA LYS A 38 -14.93 -22.83 12.48
C LYS A 38 -15.00 -22.46 11.01
N ILE A 39 -14.07 -23.02 10.25
CA ILE A 39 -13.95 -22.76 8.81
C ILE A 39 -14.53 -23.97 8.08
N SER A 40 -15.27 -23.73 7.00
CA SER A 40 -15.80 -24.82 6.19
C SER A 40 -14.67 -25.58 5.52
N THR A 41 -14.87 -26.88 5.30
CA THR A 41 -13.95 -27.72 4.51
C THR A 41 -13.86 -27.27 3.05
N SER A 42 -14.88 -26.55 2.57
CA SER A 42 -14.95 -25.92 1.25
C SER A 42 -14.30 -24.53 1.19
N TRP A 43 -13.52 -24.13 2.20
CA TRP A 43 -12.90 -22.82 2.21
C TRP A 43 -11.90 -22.62 1.07
N MET A 44 -11.95 -21.44 0.48
CA MET A 44 -11.04 -21.01 -0.57
C MET A 44 -10.30 -19.74 -0.15
N CYS A 45 -9.03 -19.67 -0.52
CA CYS A 45 -8.25 -18.45 -0.32
C CYS A 45 -8.85 -17.27 -1.12
N PRO A 46 -8.60 -16.02 -0.69
CA PRO A 46 -9.12 -14.83 -1.36
C PRO A 46 -8.84 -14.79 -2.87
N THR A 47 -7.63 -15.21 -3.28
CA THR A 47 -7.21 -15.28 -4.69
C THR A 47 -7.97 -16.31 -5.50
N CYS A 48 -8.34 -17.45 -4.91
CA CYS A 48 -9.16 -18.45 -5.58
C CYS A 48 -10.63 -18.02 -5.62
N LYS A 49 -11.11 -17.40 -4.54
CA LYS A 49 -12.48 -16.91 -4.40
C LYS A 49 -12.78 -15.76 -5.37
N SER A 50 -11.83 -14.87 -5.64
CA SER A 50 -12.00 -13.77 -6.61
C SER A 50 -12.14 -14.26 -8.05
N LYS A 51 -11.62 -15.44 -8.38
CA LYS A 51 -11.72 -16.07 -9.70
C LYS A 51 -13.01 -16.86 -9.91
N VAL A 52 -13.83 -17.06 -8.87
CA VAL A 52 -15.11 -17.76 -9.02
C VAL A 52 -16.10 -16.80 -9.66
N PRO A 53 -16.71 -17.15 -10.82
CA PRO A 53 -17.76 -16.34 -11.40
C PRO A 53 -18.87 -16.13 -10.36
N ARG A 54 -19.19 -14.87 -10.07
CA ARG A 54 -20.32 -14.55 -9.19
C ARG A 54 -21.59 -14.97 -9.93
N ALA A 55 -22.48 -15.69 -9.27
CA ALA A 55 -23.79 -16.03 -9.82
C ALA A 55 -24.60 -14.74 -9.95
N GLY A 56 -24.59 -14.14 -11.15
CA GLY A 56 -25.27 -12.89 -11.46
C GLY A 56 -24.84 -12.34 -12.81
N ASP A 57 -25.73 -11.55 -13.42
CA ASP A 57 -25.41 -10.81 -14.63
C ASP A 57 -24.61 -9.54 -14.27
N ASN A 58 -23.29 -9.62 -14.43
CA ASN A 58 -22.36 -8.51 -14.21
C ASN A 58 -22.20 -7.62 -15.47
N SER A 59 -23.05 -7.79 -16.49
CA SER A 59 -23.02 -7.01 -17.74
C SER A 59 -23.15 -5.49 -17.53
N ASN A 60 -23.70 -5.06 -16.38
CA ASN A 60 -23.90 -3.66 -16.02
C ASN A 60 -22.91 -3.11 -14.97
N THR A 61 -21.88 -3.89 -14.60
CA THR A 61 -20.73 -3.39 -13.84
C THR A 61 -19.62 -3.05 -14.82
N PRO A 62 -19.20 -1.77 -14.95
CA PRO A 62 -18.06 -1.44 -15.79
C PRO A 62 -16.84 -2.20 -15.29
N VAL A 63 -16.41 -3.21 -16.05
CA VAL A 63 -15.15 -3.91 -15.78
C VAL A 63 -14.06 -3.00 -16.34
N MET A 64 -13.24 -2.42 -15.46
CA MET A 64 -12.02 -1.73 -15.91
C MET A 64 -11.22 -2.71 -16.78
N CYS A 65 -10.93 -2.31 -18.01
CA CYS A 65 -10.12 -3.11 -18.93
C CYS A 65 -8.85 -3.57 -18.22
N GLN A 66 -8.58 -4.87 -18.31
CA GLN A 66 -7.44 -5.51 -17.67
C GLN A 66 -6.15 -5.04 -18.34
N ASP A 67 -5.45 -4.13 -17.70
CA ASP A 67 -4.00 -4.07 -17.80
C ASP A 67 -3.40 -4.92 -16.67
N VAL A 68 -2.38 -5.66 -17.03
CA VAL A 68 -1.78 -6.76 -16.28
C VAL A 68 -1.08 -6.23 -15.02
N GLY A 69 -1.49 -6.73 -13.85
CA GLY A 69 -0.72 -6.67 -12.60
C GLY A 69 -1.09 -5.51 -11.67
N ASP A 70 -1.73 -5.81 -10.54
CA ASP A 70 -1.10 -5.65 -9.22
C ASP A 70 -2.07 -5.97 -8.08
N ASN A 71 -1.57 -6.66 -7.06
CA ASN A 71 -2.21 -6.71 -5.75
C ASN A 71 -2.13 -5.32 -5.14
N SER A 72 -3.24 -4.57 -5.08
CA SER A 72 -3.28 -3.37 -4.23
C SER A 72 -4.40 -3.46 -3.20
N PRO A 73 -4.10 -3.33 -1.90
CA PRO A 73 -5.07 -2.94 -0.89
C PRO A 73 -5.64 -1.57 -1.28
N VAL A 74 -6.87 -1.26 -0.86
CA VAL A 74 -7.45 0.08 -0.98
C VAL A 74 -6.63 1.04 -0.11
N TYR A 75 -5.50 1.49 -0.63
CA TYR A 75 -4.81 2.68 -0.19
C TYR A 75 -5.55 3.86 -0.81
N LYS A 76 -5.69 4.95 -0.07
CA LYS A 76 -6.05 6.24 -0.66
C LYS A 76 -5.17 6.39 -1.90
N ASP A 77 -5.76 6.62 -3.06
CA ASP A 77 -5.04 7.01 -4.27
C ASP A 77 -4.38 8.36 -3.97
N ILE A 78 -3.23 8.30 -3.29
CA ILE A 78 -2.31 9.41 -3.17
C ILE A 78 -1.66 9.44 -4.54
N ASP A 79 -2.05 10.41 -5.36
CA ASP A 79 -1.32 10.69 -6.58
C ASP A 79 0.09 11.11 -6.18
N ILE A 80 1.01 10.13 -6.21
CA ILE A 80 2.41 10.31 -5.86
C ILE A 80 3.02 11.44 -6.71
N GLY A 81 2.52 11.65 -7.93
CA GLY A 81 2.91 12.77 -8.78
C GLY A 81 2.54 14.13 -8.19
N LEU A 82 1.36 14.26 -7.58
CA LEU A 82 0.96 15.48 -6.88
C LEU A 82 1.82 15.73 -5.64
N GLU A 83 2.03 14.71 -4.80
CA GLU A 83 2.86 14.85 -3.59
C GLU A 83 4.32 15.22 -3.93
N ILE A 84 4.90 14.60 -4.97
CA ILE A 84 6.25 14.95 -5.44
C ILE A 84 6.31 16.41 -5.92
N ARG A 85 5.26 16.89 -6.60
CA ARG A 85 5.19 18.28 -7.07
C ARG A 85 5.07 19.25 -5.91
N LEU A 86 4.20 18.96 -4.94
CA LEU A 86 4.02 19.78 -3.74
C LEU A 86 5.32 19.85 -2.93
N LEU A 87 5.96 18.71 -2.67
CA LEU A 87 7.23 18.66 -1.95
C LEU A 87 8.34 19.44 -2.69
N ARG A 88 8.41 19.36 -4.03
CA ARG A 88 9.37 20.15 -4.80
C ARG A 88 9.13 21.65 -4.68
N ASN A 89 7.86 22.08 -4.62
CA ASN A 89 7.52 23.49 -4.44
C ASN A 89 7.94 23.97 -3.04
N GLU A 90 7.58 23.23 -1.99
CA GLU A 90 7.96 23.54 -0.61
C GLU A 90 9.49 23.61 -0.45
N LEU A 91 10.23 22.65 -1.01
CA LEU A 91 11.69 22.67 -1.01
C LEU A 91 12.28 23.86 -1.79
N SER A 92 11.60 24.32 -2.84
CA SER A 92 12.04 25.50 -3.60
C SER A 92 11.81 26.78 -2.81
N GLU A 93 10.69 26.89 -2.11
CA GLU A 93 10.35 28.03 -1.27
C GLU A 93 11.33 28.15 -0.09
N MET A 94 11.57 27.06 0.64
CA MET A 94 12.57 27.05 1.72
C MET A 94 13.97 27.42 1.24
N ARG A 95 14.37 27.00 0.03
CA ARG A 95 15.66 27.39 -0.53
C ARG A 95 15.75 28.90 -0.77
N ASN A 96 14.65 29.51 -1.23
CA ASN A 96 14.60 30.96 -1.45
C ASN A 96 14.67 31.71 -0.11
N GLU A 97 13.90 31.27 0.89
CA GLU A 97 13.94 31.88 2.23
C GLU A 97 15.35 31.83 2.85
N LEU A 98 16.03 30.68 2.75
CA LEU A 98 17.42 30.56 3.25
C LEU A 98 18.39 31.48 2.52
N LYS A 99 18.17 31.71 1.22
CA LYS A 99 18.98 32.64 0.43
C LYS A 99 18.76 34.09 0.90
N ASP A 100 17.50 34.48 1.10
CA ASP A 100 17.15 35.81 1.56
C ASP A 100 17.69 36.07 2.97
N ILE A 101 17.58 35.09 3.88
CA ILE A 101 18.18 35.17 5.22
C ILE A 101 19.68 35.40 5.13
N ARG A 102 20.39 34.62 4.31
CA ARG A 102 21.84 34.77 4.13
C ARG A 102 22.20 36.15 3.59
N ASP A 103 21.46 36.64 2.61
CA ASP A 103 21.73 37.92 1.96
C ASP A 103 21.43 39.08 2.94
N ASN A 104 20.36 38.97 3.75
CA ASN A 104 20.06 39.90 4.84
C ASN A 104 21.18 39.95 5.89
N PHE A 105 21.70 38.78 6.31
CA PHE A 105 22.83 38.72 7.24
C PHE A 105 24.10 39.32 6.66
N ALA A 106 24.36 39.14 5.35
CA ALA A 106 25.48 39.77 4.68
C ALA A 106 25.36 41.30 4.68
N MET A 107 24.19 41.83 4.35
CA MET A 107 23.94 43.28 4.42
C MET A 107 24.10 43.83 5.83
N LEU A 108 23.54 43.16 6.85
CA LEU A 108 23.68 43.59 8.24
C LEU A 108 25.15 43.61 8.68
N ARG A 109 25.91 42.58 8.34
CA ARG A 109 27.36 42.54 8.61
C ARG A 109 28.07 43.72 7.96
N ASP A 110 27.79 44.02 6.70
CA ASP A 110 28.45 45.09 5.98
C ASP A 110 28.10 46.47 6.58
N THR A 111 26.83 46.70 6.96
CA THR A 111 26.42 47.93 7.68
C THR A 111 27.10 48.09 9.04
N MET A 112 27.39 47.00 9.74
CA MET A 112 28.11 47.04 11.02
C MET A 112 29.61 47.30 10.87
N LEU A 113 30.19 47.07 9.69
CA LEU A 113 31.61 47.35 9.41
C LEU A 113 31.85 48.79 8.92
N GLU A 114 30.78 49.51 8.55
CA GLU A 114 30.82 50.91 8.12
C GLU A 114 30.64 51.93 9.26
N VAL A 115 30.44 51.46 10.50
CA VAL A 115 30.34 52.27 11.74
C VAL A 115 31.62 52.15 12.55
#